data_AF-A0A2V6UH69-F1
#
_entry.id   AF-A0A2V6UH69-F1
#
_cell.length_a   1.000
_cell.length_b   1.000
_cell.length_c   1.000
_cell.angle_alpha   90.00
_cell.angle_beta   90.00
_cell.angle_gamma   90.00
#
_symmetry.space_group_name_H-M   'P 1'
#
loop_
_entity.id
_entity.type
_entity.pdbx_description
1 polymer ?
#
loop_
_entity_poly.entity_id
_entity_poly.type
_entity_poly.pdbx_seq_one_letter_code
_entity_poly.pdbx_strand_id
1 'polypeptide(L)'
;MFANKTRVLLILPSDILERARVLAGRTTTKLRLTVSLQIVLRALIEEGLKRADDRALLANIEEQAQAVRRSRSLARRRAGSGAASHDPPRVGGRRSNDAGHWALGRRLSPRPGDREEGRKRR
;
A
#
# COMPACT_ATOMS: atom_id res chain seq x y z
N MET A 1 -23.35 -16.02 1.70
CA MET A 1 -22.49 -15.13 2.50
C MET A 1 -21.08 -15.21 1.92
N PHE A 2 -20.39 -14.10 1.62
CA PHE A 2 -19.12 -14.18 0.86
C PHE A 2 -18.08 -15.06 1.59
N ALA A 3 -17.91 -16.29 1.12
CA ALA A 3 -16.86 -17.19 1.55
C ALA A 3 -15.62 -16.83 0.73
N ASN A 4 -14.45 -16.76 1.37
CA ASN A 4 -13.19 -16.32 0.75
C ASN A 4 -13.10 -14.79 0.48
N LYS A 5 -13.12 -13.99 1.56
CA LYS A 5 -13.05 -12.52 1.51
C LYS A 5 -11.63 -12.02 1.75
N THR A 6 -11.10 -11.23 0.81
CA THR A 6 -9.93 -10.36 1.01
C THR A 6 -10.40 -8.93 1.27
N ARG A 7 -9.78 -8.23 2.23
CA ARG A 7 -10.10 -6.82 2.55
C ARG A 7 -9.10 -5.91 1.85
N VAL A 8 -9.60 -4.87 1.19
CA VAL A 8 -8.79 -3.85 0.52
C VAL A 8 -9.25 -2.47 0.99
N LEU A 9 -8.30 -1.56 1.21
CA LEU A 9 -8.58 -0.14 1.41
C LEU A 9 -8.50 0.56 0.04
N LEU A 10 -9.57 1.24 -0.34
CA LEU A 10 -9.66 2.00 -1.59
C LEU A 10 -9.81 3.48 -1.28
N ILE A 11 -8.92 4.30 -1.84
CA ILE A 11 -8.99 5.76 -1.76
C ILE A 11 -9.57 6.24 -3.09
N LEU A 12 -10.68 6.97 -3.03
CA LEU A 12 -11.38 7.47 -4.21
C LEU A 12 -11.47 9.00 -4.18
N PRO A 13 -11.39 9.65 -5.36
CA PRO A 13 -11.82 11.04 -5.51
C PRO A 13 -13.27 11.23 -5.05
N SER A 14 -13.56 12.37 -4.41
CA SER A 14 -14.88 12.65 -3.82
C SER A 14 -16.01 12.68 -4.85
N ASP A 15 -15.72 13.13 -6.08
CA ASP A 15 -16.68 13.18 -7.18
C ASP A 15 -17.13 11.78 -7.62
N ILE A 16 -16.24 10.79 -7.59
CA ILE A 16 -16.58 9.38 -7.86
C ILE A 16 -17.53 8.85 -6.79
N LEU A 17 -17.28 9.16 -5.51
CA LEU A 17 -18.18 8.77 -4.42
C LEU A 17 -19.55 9.44 -4.56
N GLU A 18 -19.60 10.71 -4.96
CA GLU A 18 -20.85 11.44 -5.13
C GLU A 18 -21.70 10.86 -6.26
N ARG A 19 -21.08 10.56 -7.41
CA ARG A 19 -21.75 9.87 -8.52
C ARG A 19 -22.31 8.51 -8.10
N ALA A 20 -21.55 7.75 -7.31
CA ALA A 20 -22.00 6.45 -6.80
C ALA A 20 -23.17 6.59 -5.79
N ARG A 21 -23.21 7.65 -4.98
CA ARG A 21 -24.35 7.96 -4.10
C ARG A 21 -25.61 8.28 -4.89
N VAL A 22 -25.50 9.12 -5.92
CA VAL A 22 -26.62 9.43 -6.82
C VAL A 22 -27.15 8.14 -7.46
N LEU A 23 -26.25 7.26 -7.91
CA LEU A 23 -26.62 5.97 -8.46
C LEU A 23 -27.34 5.08 -7.41
N ALA A 24 -26.87 5.05 -6.17
CA ALA A 24 -27.53 4.31 -5.09
C ALA A 24 -28.97 4.81 -4.83
N GLY A 25 -29.16 6.13 -4.80
CA GLY A 25 -30.49 6.73 -4.66
C GLY A 25 -31.42 6.33 -5.80
N ARG A 26 -30.95 6.47 -7.06
CA ARG A 26 -31.72 6.08 -8.26
C ARG A 26 -32.09 4.59 -8.26
N THR A 27 -31.14 3.72 -7.89
CA THR A 27 -31.38 2.28 -7.83
C THR A 27 -32.35 1.92 -6.72
N THR A 28 -32.28 2.60 -5.56
CA THR A 28 -33.24 2.41 -4.46
C THR A 28 -34.67 2.75 -4.92
N THR A 29 -34.86 3.88 -5.59
CA THR A 29 -36.16 4.26 -6.16
C THR A 29 -36.63 3.24 -7.20
N LYS A 30 -35.74 2.81 -8.10
CA LYS A 30 -36.09 1.91 -9.20
C LYS A 30 -36.43 0.50 -8.73
N LEU A 31 -35.65 -0.04 -7.79
CA LEU A 31 -35.80 -1.42 -7.30
C LEU A 31 -36.71 -1.53 -6.07
N ARG A 32 -37.13 -0.40 -5.48
CA ARG A 32 -37.93 -0.34 -4.25
C ARG A 32 -37.31 -1.12 -3.08
N LEU A 33 -35.98 -1.14 -3.02
CA LEU A 33 -35.21 -1.76 -1.96
C LEU A 33 -34.01 -0.86 -1.62
N THR A 34 -33.70 -0.72 -0.34
CA THR A 34 -32.60 0.14 0.12
C THR A 34 -31.27 -0.42 -0.39
N VAL A 35 -30.62 0.30 -1.29
CA VAL A 35 -29.31 -0.07 -1.83
C VAL A 35 -28.22 0.73 -1.12
N SER A 36 -27.31 0.03 -0.43
CA SER A 36 -26.16 0.68 0.19
C SER A 36 -25.10 1.05 -0.85
N LEU A 37 -24.32 2.08 -0.56
CA LEU A 37 -23.19 2.49 -1.41
C LEU A 37 -22.19 1.35 -1.63
N GLN A 38 -22.00 0.47 -0.64
CA GLN A 38 -21.12 -0.69 -0.76
C GLN A 38 -21.59 -1.66 -1.85
N ILE A 39 -22.90 -1.91 -1.97
CA ILE A 39 -23.46 -2.77 -3.01
C ILE A 39 -23.23 -2.15 -4.39
N VAL A 40 -23.45 -0.84 -4.52
CA VAL A 40 -23.22 -0.12 -5.78
C VAL A 40 -21.75 -0.18 -6.19
N LEU A 41 -20.83 0.20 -5.29
CA LEU A 41 -19.40 0.18 -5.59
C LEU A 41 -18.92 -1.22 -5.95
N ARG A 42 -19.41 -2.24 -5.24
CA ARG A 42 -19.12 -3.63 -5.57
C ARG A 42 -19.59 -4.00 -6.98
N ALA A 43 -20.83 -3.69 -7.34
CA ALA A 43 -21.37 -3.98 -8.66
C ALA A 43 -20.60 -3.26 -9.76
N LEU A 44 -20.20 -2.00 -9.54
CA LEU A 44 -19.37 -1.24 -10.47
C LEU A 44 -17.98 -1.88 -10.68
N ILE A 45 -17.36 -2.37 -9.60
CA ILE A 45 -16.07 -3.09 -9.69
C ILE A 45 -16.26 -4.40 -10.46
N GLU A 46 -17.27 -5.20 -10.12
CA GLU A 46 -17.54 -6.48 -10.78
C GLU A 46 -17.83 -6.28 -12.28
N GLU A 47 -18.65 -5.29 -12.66
CA GLU A 47 -18.93 -4.96 -14.06
C GLU A 47 -17.71 -4.38 -14.79
N GLY A 48 -16.89 -3.58 -14.10
CA GLY A 48 -15.63 -3.07 -14.65
C GLY A 48 -14.63 -4.20 -14.95
N LEU A 49 -14.52 -5.17 -14.04
CA LEU A 49 -13.63 -6.33 -14.21
C LEU A 49 -14.06 -7.26 -15.35
N LYS A 50 -15.37 -7.34 -15.65
CA LYS A 50 -15.85 -8.08 -16.84
C LYS A 50 -15.38 -7.44 -18.16
N ARG A 51 -15.02 -6.15 -18.14
CA ARG A 51 -14.55 -5.37 -19.29
C ARG A 51 -13.03 -5.23 -19.28
N ALA A 52 -12.29 -6.17 -18.68
CA ALA A 52 -10.84 -6.07 -18.52
C ALA A 52 -10.07 -5.88 -19.84
N ASP A 53 -10.59 -6.40 -20.96
CA ASP A 53 -9.98 -6.27 -22.29
C ASP A 53 -10.43 -5.00 -23.06
N ASP A 54 -11.22 -4.12 -22.42
CA ASP A 54 -11.65 -2.87 -23.02
C ASP A 54 -10.45 -1.91 -23.17
N ARG A 55 -10.19 -1.46 -24.40
CA ARG A 55 -9.04 -0.58 -24.71
C ARG A 55 -9.08 0.74 -23.95
N ALA A 56 -10.27 1.32 -23.73
CA ALA A 56 -10.39 2.57 -23.00
C ALA A 56 -10.11 2.37 -21.51
N LEU A 57 -10.50 1.23 -20.94
CA LEU A 57 -10.14 0.85 -19.59
C LEU A 57 -8.62 0.70 -19.42
N LEU A 58 -7.96 -0.01 -20.33
CA LEU A 58 -6.50 -0.20 -20.30
C LEU A 58 -5.74 1.13 -20.40
N ALA A 59 -6.16 2.02 -21.32
CA ALA A 59 -5.54 3.34 -21.47
C ALA A 59 -5.67 4.19 -20.18
N ASN A 60 -6.83 4.16 -19.51
CA ASN A 60 -7.03 4.86 -18.24
C ASN A 60 -6.15 4.28 -17.12
N ILE A 61 -6.05 2.95 -17.03
CA ILE A 61 -5.16 2.29 -16.06
C ILE A 61 -3.70 2.73 -16.28
N GLU A 62 -3.25 2.78 -17.53
CA GLU A 62 -1.90 3.23 -17.88
C GLU A 62 -1.68 4.69 -17.47
N GLU A 63 -2.63 5.59 -17.77
CA GLU A 63 -2.56 7.00 -17.40
C GLU A 63 -2.44 7.18 -15.88
N GLN A 64 -3.26 6.46 -15.10
CA GLN A 64 -3.23 6.51 -13.64
C GLN A 64 -1.91 5.96 -13.08
N ALA A 65 -1.43 4.83 -13.60
CA ALA A 65 -0.16 4.24 -13.18
C ALA A 65 1.00 5.21 -13.43
N GLN A 66 1.00 5.89 -14.58
CA GLN A 66 2.01 6.88 -14.90
C GLN A 66 1.89 8.13 -14.02
N ALA A 67 0.67 8.58 -13.70
CA ALA A 67 0.45 9.68 -12.74
C ALA A 67 1.02 9.34 -11.35
N VAL A 68 0.75 8.14 -10.83
CA VAL A 68 1.31 7.67 -9.56
C VAL A 68 2.84 7.61 -9.61
N ARG A 69 3.42 7.10 -10.71
CA ARG A 69 4.87 7.05 -10.91
C ARG A 69 5.49 8.44 -10.88
N ARG A 70 4.88 9.41 -11.58
CA ARG A 70 5.31 10.83 -11.56
C ARG A 70 5.24 11.39 -10.15
N SER A 71 4.11 11.25 -9.45
CA SER A 71 3.96 11.72 -8.06
C SER A 71 5.02 11.15 -7.11
N ARG A 72 5.32 9.85 -7.22
CA ARG A 72 6.38 9.21 -6.42
C ARG A 72 7.78 9.70 -6.77
N SER A 73 8.05 9.99 -8.04
CA SER A 73 9.34 10.57 -8.45
C SER A 73 9.54 11.99 -7.92
N LEU A 74 8.49 12.82 -7.96
CA LEU A 74 8.51 14.19 -7.42
C LEU A 74 8.66 14.19 -5.90
N ALA A 75 7.95 13.29 -5.20
CA ALA A 75 8.12 13.11 -3.75
C ALA A 75 9.56 12.72 -3.39
N ARG A 76 10.18 11.80 -4.15
CA ARG A 76 11.59 11.41 -3.97
C ARG A 76 12.56 12.56 -4.23
N ARG A 77 12.34 13.35 -5.29
CA ARG A 77 13.18 14.53 -5.55
C ARG A 77 13.09 15.55 -4.42
N ARG A 78 11.88 15.83 -3.91
CA ARG A 78 11.67 16.74 -2.77
C ARG A 78 12.28 16.21 -1.47
N ALA A 79 12.27 14.90 -1.25
CA ALA A 79 12.94 14.28 -0.10
C ALA A 79 14.48 14.26 -0.24
N GLY A 80 15.02 14.17 -1.45
CA GLY A 80 16.45 14.20 -1.74
C GLY A 80 17.09 15.60 -1.62
N SER A 81 16.28 16.67 -1.68
CA SER A 81 16.75 18.06 -1.49
C SER A 81 17.23 18.37 -0.06
N GLY A 82 16.99 17.48 0.91
CA GLY A 82 17.47 17.59 2.29
C GLY A 82 18.61 16.64 2.65
N ALA A 83 19.16 15.90 1.68
CA ALA A 83 20.18 14.88 1.91
C ALA A 83 21.43 15.07 1.04
N ALA A 84 21.84 16.33 0.83
CA ALA A 84 23.08 16.68 0.15
C ALA A 84 24.04 17.43 1.10
N SER A 85 24.59 16.70 2.07
CA SER A 85 25.97 16.89 2.57
C SER A 85 26.28 15.86 3.67
N HIS A 86 26.45 14.60 3.27
CA HIS A 86 27.39 13.74 3.99
C HIS A 86 28.20 12.98 2.95
N ASP A 87 29.29 13.61 2.53
CA ASP A 87 30.37 13.01 1.78
C ASP A 87 31.05 12.00 2.73
N PRO A 88 30.99 10.67 2.50
CA PRO A 88 31.89 9.78 3.21
C PRO A 88 33.30 9.97 2.63
N PRO A 89 34.35 10.05 3.47
CA PRO A 89 35.67 10.38 2.98
C PRO A 89 36.17 9.27 2.05
N ARG A 90 36.63 9.69 0.87
CA ARG A 90 37.39 8.83 -0.05
C ARG A 90 38.70 8.44 0.62
N VAL A 91 38.77 7.20 1.11
CA VAL A 91 40.06 6.54 1.38
C VAL A 91 40.30 5.53 0.28
N GLY A 92 41.26 5.85 -0.58
CA GLY A 92 41.83 4.91 -1.54
C GLY A 92 42.63 3.83 -0.81
N GLY A 93 42.30 2.57 -1.06
CA GLY A 93 43.05 1.41 -0.60
C GLY A 93 42.75 0.23 -1.53
N ARG A 94 43.80 -0.32 -2.12
CA ARG A 94 43.79 -1.26 -3.23
C ARG A 94 43.91 -2.70 -2.70
N ARG A 95 43.07 -3.62 -3.24
CA ARG A 95 43.13 -5.12 -3.13
C ARG A 95 42.85 -5.67 -1.71
N SER A 96 42.25 -6.84 -1.49
CA SER A 96 42.12 -8.08 -2.26
C SER A 96 40.96 -8.92 -1.68
N ASN A 97 40.53 -9.92 -2.46
CA ASN A 97 39.67 -11.06 -2.12
C ASN A 97 39.53 -11.43 -0.64
N ASP A 98 38.29 -11.69 -0.21
CA ASP A 98 37.97 -12.98 0.40
C ASP A 98 36.49 -13.30 0.25
N ALA A 99 36.25 -14.44 -0.40
CA ALA A 99 34.97 -15.11 -0.45
C ALA A 99 34.72 -15.84 0.87
N GLY A 100 33.48 -15.83 1.32
CA GLY A 100 32.92 -16.87 2.19
C GLY A 100 32.94 -16.56 3.68
N HIS A 101 31.81 -16.09 4.20
CA HIS A 101 31.29 -16.55 5.49
C HIS A 101 29.82 -16.12 5.67
N TRP A 102 28.89 -16.95 5.21
CA TRP A 102 27.55 -16.96 5.75
C TRP A 102 27.63 -17.59 7.15
N ALA A 103 27.53 -16.78 8.20
CA ALA A 103 27.32 -17.26 9.57
C ALA A 103 26.54 -16.18 10.33
N LEU A 104 25.28 -16.47 10.63
CA LEU A 104 24.84 -16.94 11.94
C LEU A 104 24.86 -15.83 13.01
N GLY A 105 23.65 -15.45 13.42
CA GLY A 105 23.33 -15.29 14.84
C GLY A 105 23.56 -13.91 15.47
N ARG A 106 22.52 -13.08 15.47
CA ARG A 106 22.21 -12.18 16.61
C ARG A 106 20.69 -12.17 16.78
N ARG A 107 20.16 -13.10 17.59
CA ARG A 107 19.82 -12.92 19.02
C ARG A 107 19.05 -11.62 19.28
N LEU A 108 17.76 -11.84 19.52
CA LEU A 108 16.78 -11.08 20.27
C LEU A 108 17.41 -10.13 21.30
N SER A 109 17.09 -8.84 21.19
CA SER A 109 17.24 -7.89 22.31
C SER A 109 16.01 -8.01 23.23
N PRO A 110 16.19 -8.20 24.56
CA PRO A 110 15.08 -8.24 25.51
C PRO A 110 14.42 -6.87 25.70
N ARG A 111 13.10 -6.88 25.96
CA ARG A 111 12.32 -5.70 26.36
C ARG A 111 12.67 -5.28 27.80
N PRO A 112 12.62 -3.98 28.14
CA PRO A 112 12.85 -3.53 29.50
C PRO A 112 11.59 -3.80 30.34
N GLY A 113 11.67 -4.67 31.34
CA GLY A 113 10.53 -4.99 32.21
C GLY A 113 10.79 -6.03 33.30
N ASP A 114 11.76 -6.92 33.12
CA ASP A 114 11.95 -8.04 34.06
C ASP A 114 13.13 -7.76 35.01
N ARG A 115 12.85 -7.04 36.11
CA ARG A 115 13.68 -7.11 37.32
C ARG A 115 13.13 -8.21 38.20
N GLU A 116 13.83 -9.34 38.21
CA GLU A 116 13.72 -10.39 39.22
C GLU A 116 14.09 -9.84 40.60
N GLU A 117 13.34 -10.20 41.65
CA GLU A 117 13.97 -10.60 42.90
C GLU A 117 13.06 -11.57 43.68
N GLY A 118 13.13 -12.85 43.32
CA GLY A 118 12.63 -13.96 44.11
C GLY A 118 13.79 -14.86 44.51
N ARG A 119 14.54 -14.47 45.54
CA ARG A 119 15.62 -15.30 46.10
C ARG A 119 15.07 -16.22 47.18
N LYS A 120 14.80 -17.48 46.81
CA LYS A 120 14.64 -18.60 47.75
C LYS A 120 16.00 -19.02 48.35
N ARG A 121 15.90 -19.69 49.51
CA ARG A 121 16.84 -20.55 50.26
C ARG A 121 17.09 -19.93 51.64
N ARG A 122 16.83 -20.57 52.77
CA ARG A 122 16.70 -21.99 53.12
C ARG A 122 15.85 -22.11 54.38
#